data_AF-A0A3C1DDU6-F1
#
_entry.id   AF-A0A3C1DDU6-F1
#
_cell.length_a   1.000
_cell.length_b   1.000
_cell.length_c   1.000
_cell.angle_alpha   90.00
_cell.angle_beta   90.00
_cell.angle_gamma   90.00
#
_symmetry.space_group_name_H-M   'P 1'
#
loop_
_entity.id
_entity.type
_entity.pdbx_description
1 polymer ?
#
loop_
_entity_poly.entity_id
_entity_poly.type
_entity_poly.pdbx_seq_one_letter_code
_entity_poly.pdbx_strand_id
1 'polypeptide(L)'
;MGCYEREQEAIAAGTGKRGDAARAYFAELDATISEEASCLTHRPDYTDTLFAPEHDDIYREFCRFVDQPEPRYFDTVENPLAIEGWTAAEIYRTMIASNPRIVALDAGAIYGTMVRLRTQPDIAKKVLAFKPTCYQNGCGNTYRPSE
;
A
#
# COMPACT_ATOMS: atom_id res chain seq x y z
N MET A 1 0.19 20.11 13.28
CA MET A 1 -0.21 20.26 11.87
C MET A 1 0.32 19.06 11.11
N GLY A 2 -0.56 18.21 10.59
CA GLY A 2 -0.20 16.98 9.91
C GLY A 2 0.27 17.22 8.47
N CYS A 3 0.72 16.17 7.81
CA CYS A 3 1.19 16.23 6.43
C CYS A 3 0.07 16.59 5.45
N TYR A 4 -1.17 16.17 5.73
CA TYR A 4 -2.31 16.56 4.93
C TYR A 4 -2.52 18.09 4.95
N GLU A 5 -2.56 18.70 6.14
CA GLU A 5 -2.78 20.15 6.25
C GLU A 5 -1.63 20.93 5.61
N ARG A 6 -0.38 20.50 5.82
CA ARG A 6 0.79 21.10 5.17
C ARG A 6 0.70 21.05 3.64
N GLU A 7 0.25 19.92 3.10
CA GLU A 7 0.05 19.77 1.65
C GLU A 7 -1.07 20.70 1.15
N GLN A 8 -2.20 20.79 1.87
CA GLN A 8 -3.30 21.69 1.48
C GLN A 8 -2.87 23.16 1.51
N GLU A 9 -2.07 23.58 2.50
CA GLU A 9 -1.50 24.92 2.55
C GLU A 9 -0.57 25.21 1.37
N ALA A 10 0.30 24.26 1.01
CA ALA A 10 1.19 24.40 -0.14
C ALA A 10 0.42 24.47 -1.47
N ILE A 11 -0.63 23.66 -1.62
CA ILE A 11 -1.53 23.72 -2.80
C ILE A 11 -2.22 25.08 -2.86
N ALA A 12 -2.76 25.57 -1.74
CA ALA A 12 -3.42 26.88 -1.67
C ALA A 12 -2.46 28.04 -1.98
N ALA A 13 -1.18 27.91 -1.61
CA ALA A 13 -0.11 28.86 -1.92
C ALA A 13 0.42 28.73 -3.36
N GLY A 14 -0.03 27.73 -4.14
CA GLY A 14 0.45 27.46 -5.49
C GLY A 14 1.88 26.88 -5.54
N THR A 15 2.40 26.39 -4.43
CA THR A 15 3.77 25.86 -4.30
C THR A 15 3.82 24.34 -4.17
N GLY A 16 2.66 23.68 -4.02
CA GLY A 16 2.54 22.23 -3.94
C GLY A 16 1.44 21.66 -4.84
N LYS A 17 1.41 20.33 -4.95
CA LYS A 17 0.39 19.57 -5.69
C LYS A 17 -0.03 18.33 -4.91
N ARG A 18 -1.24 17.85 -5.20
CA ARG A 18 -1.81 16.67 -4.54
C ARG A 18 -0.91 15.44 -4.70
N GLY A 19 -0.70 14.70 -3.61
CA GLY A 19 0.20 13.54 -3.59
C GLY A 19 1.66 13.86 -3.23
N ASP A 20 2.00 15.10 -2.91
CA ASP A 20 3.39 15.47 -2.53
C ASP A 20 3.81 14.82 -1.20
N ALA A 21 2.90 14.70 -0.23
CA ALA A 21 3.16 13.98 1.02
C ALA A 21 3.46 12.49 0.76
N ALA A 22 2.72 11.86 -0.15
CA ALA A 22 2.98 10.48 -0.54
C ALA A 22 4.29 10.32 -1.29
N ARG A 23 4.62 11.24 -2.21
CA ARG A 23 5.91 11.24 -2.91
C ARG A 23 7.10 11.42 -1.94
N ALA A 24 6.95 12.26 -0.92
CA ALA A 24 7.96 12.41 0.13
C ALA A 24 8.14 11.12 0.93
N TYR A 25 7.03 10.48 1.35
CA TYR A 25 7.05 9.16 2.01
C TYR A 25 7.73 8.08 1.15
N PHE A 26 7.44 8.07 -0.15
CA PHE A 26 8.07 7.15 -1.09
C PHE A 26 9.58 7.37 -1.21
N ALA A 27 10.03 8.63 -1.27
CA ALA A 27 11.44 8.96 -1.28
C ALA A 27 12.16 8.56 0.02
N GLU A 28 11.49 8.72 1.18
CA GLU A 28 11.99 8.25 2.49
C GLU A 28 12.20 6.73 2.48
N LEU A 29 11.22 5.97 2.00
CA LEU A 29 11.35 4.51 1.87
C LEU A 29 12.50 4.12 0.93
N ASP A 30 12.59 4.76 -0.23
CA ASP A 30 13.61 4.42 -1.24
C ASP A 30 15.02 4.71 -0.74
N ALA A 31 15.20 5.74 0.10
CA ALA A 31 16.48 6.04 0.73
C ALA A 31 16.97 4.94 1.69
N THR A 32 16.08 4.07 2.17
CA THR A 32 16.41 2.98 3.10
C THR A 32 16.65 1.63 2.42
N ILE A 33 16.44 1.54 1.10
CA ILE A 33 16.58 0.30 0.31
C ILE A 33 17.91 0.36 -0.44
N SER A 34 18.74 -0.69 -0.33
CA SER A 34 19.97 -0.79 -1.11
C SER A 34 19.66 -0.93 -2.61
N GLU A 35 20.52 -0.41 -3.50
CA GLU A 35 20.32 -0.49 -4.96
C GLU A 35 20.09 -1.93 -5.46
N GLU A 36 20.71 -2.94 -4.83
CA GLU A 36 20.55 -4.36 -5.16
C GLU A 36 19.19 -4.94 -4.75
N ALA A 37 18.52 -4.33 -3.76
CA ALA A 37 17.16 -4.66 -3.34
C ALA A 37 16.09 -3.83 -4.07
N SER A 38 16.51 -2.98 -5.02
CA SER A 38 15.65 -2.06 -5.80
C SER A 38 14.79 -2.80 -6.85
N CYS A 39 14.13 -3.87 -6.45
CA CYS A 39 12.97 -4.45 -7.15
C CYS A 39 11.75 -3.51 -7.08
N LEU A 40 11.85 -2.42 -6.31
CA LEU A 40 10.80 -1.41 -6.05
C LEU A 40 10.89 -0.19 -6.98
N THR A 41 11.78 -0.19 -7.97
CA THR A 41 11.98 0.90 -8.95
C THR A 41 10.73 1.27 -9.75
N HIS A 42 9.66 0.47 -9.69
CA HIS A 42 8.39 0.75 -10.34
C HIS A 42 7.24 0.73 -9.32
N ARG A 43 7.13 1.77 -8.49
CA ARG A 43 5.88 2.04 -7.77
C ARG A 43 4.79 2.41 -8.79
N PRO A 44 3.53 1.94 -8.60
CA PRO A 44 2.41 2.41 -9.40
C PRO A 44 2.26 3.92 -9.31
N ASP A 45 1.85 4.55 -10.41
CA ASP A 45 1.39 5.93 -10.35
C ASP A 45 0.00 5.97 -9.69
N TYR A 46 -0.07 6.67 -8.57
CA TYR A 46 -1.29 6.82 -7.78
C TYR A 46 -2.06 8.11 -8.07
N THR A 47 -1.62 8.91 -9.06
CA THR A 47 -2.22 10.20 -9.43
C THR A 47 -3.72 10.09 -9.69
N ASP A 48 -4.14 9.10 -10.47
CA ASP A 48 -5.54 8.87 -10.83
C ASP A 48 -6.27 7.93 -9.85
N THR A 49 -5.65 7.61 -8.70
CA THR A 49 -6.23 6.71 -7.69
C THR A 49 -6.11 7.32 -6.29
N LEU A 50 -5.13 6.92 -5.49
CA LEU A 50 -5.00 7.41 -4.11
C LEU A 50 -4.91 8.94 -4.03
N PHE A 51 -4.34 9.60 -5.04
CA PHE A 51 -4.22 11.06 -5.07
C PHE A 51 -5.42 11.74 -5.76
N ALA A 52 -6.43 11.00 -6.20
CA ALA A 52 -7.60 11.60 -6.82
C ALA A 52 -8.46 12.33 -5.76
N PRO A 53 -9.04 13.51 -6.06
CA PRO A 53 -9.88 14.26 -5.12
C PRO A 53 -11.08 13.49 -4.55
N GLU A 54 -11.68 12.59 -5.33
CA GLU A 54 -12.79 11.72 -4.94
C GLU A 54 -12.42 10.67 -3.87
N HIS A 55 -11.13 10.51 -3.58
CA HIS A 55 -10.58 9.59 -2.59
C HIS A 55 -9.90 10.32 -1.42
N ASP A 56 -10.29 11.58 -1.18
CA ASP A 56 -9.68 12.45 -0.16
C ASP A 56 -9.73 11.91 1.27
N ASP A 57 -10.80 11.23 1.65
CA ASP A 57 -10.90 10.59 2.97
C ASP A 57 -9.88 9.46 3.15
N ILE A 58 -9.66 8.64 2.09
CA ILE A 58 -8.60 7.62 2.08
C ILE A 58 -7.23 8.30 2.10
N TYR A 59 -7.03 9.37 1.33
CA TYR A 59 -5.77 10.11 1.31
C TYR A 59 -5.45 10.77 2.66
N ARG A 60 -6.46 11.32 3.35
CA ARG A 60 -6.31 11.84 4.73
C ARG A 60 -5.90 10.75 5.70
N GLU A 61 -6.43 9.53 5.57
CA GLU A 61 -6.00 8.42 6.41
C GLU A 61 -4.56 7.98 6.11
N PHE A 62 -4.18 7.92 4.83
CA PHE A 62 -2.80 7.73 4.43
C PHE A 62 -1.89 8.77 5.09
N CYS A 63 -2.27 10.05 5.06
CA CYS A 63 -1.55 11.13 5.72
C CYS A 63 -1.45 10.94 7.24
N ARG A 64 -2.55 10.57 7.91
CA ARG A 64 -2.54 10.22 9.35
C ARG A 64 -1.56 9.09 9.66
N PHE A 65 -1.46 8.10 8.76
CA PHE A 65 -0.46 7.04 8.88
C PHE A 65 0.98 7.57 8.72
N VAL A 66 1.23 8.41 7.72
CA VAL A 66 2.57 8.99 7.48
C VAL A 66 3.03 9.88 8.63
N ASP A 67 2.11 10.60 9.28
CA ASP A 67 2.41 11.48 10.42
C ASP A 67 2.76 10.72 11.72
N GLN A 68 2.59 9.40 11.76
CA GLN A 68 3.01 8.60 12.91
C GLN A 68 4.55 8.56 13.03
N PRO A 69 5.09 8.44 14.27
CA PRO A 69 6.51 8.19 14.46
C PRO A 69 6.92 6.82 13.91
N GLU A 70 8.17 6.68 13.50
CA GLU A 70 8.72 5.37 13.13
C GLU A 70 9.04 4.51 14.37
N PRO A 71 8.83 3.18 14.32
CA PRO A 71 8.16 2.43 13.25
C PRO A 71 6.64 2.70 13.20
N ARG A 72 6.11 2.85 11.97
CA ARG A 72 4.70 3.17 11.72
C ARG A 72 3.85 1.90 11.66
N TYR A 73 2.66 1.93 12.26
CA TYR A 73 1.74 0.79 12.25
C TYR A 73 0.34 1.19 11.76
N PHE A 74 -0.34 0.27 11.07
CA PHE A 74 -1.68 0.53 10.53
C PHE A 74 -2.78 0.42 11.59
N ASP A 75 -2.55 -0.33 12.66
CA ASP A 75 -3.53 -0.57 13.74
C ASP A 75 -3.53 0.50 14.83
N THR A 76 -2.57 1.43 14.79
CA THR A 76 -2.47 2.60 15.68
C THR A 76 -3.15 3.85 15.13
N VAL A 77 -3.71 3.80 13.92
CA VAL A 77 -4.53 4.90 13.37
C VAL A 77 -5.85 4.98 14.13
N GLU A 78 -6.10 6.11 14.80
CA GLU A 78 -7.35 6.33 15.51
C GLU A 78 -8.56 6.41 14.57
N ASN A 79 -9.65 5.71 14.93
CA ASN A 79 -10.88 5.63 14.15
C ASN A 79 -10.60 5.31 12.66
N PRO A 80 -10.08 4.12 12.36
CA PRO A 80 -9.68 3.77 11.01
C PRO A 80 -10.90 3.66 10.10
N LEU A 81 -10.75 4.16 8.88
CA LEU A 81 -11.69 4.06 7.79
C LEU A 81 -11.82 2.58 7.39
N ALA A 82 -13.06 2.15 7.20
CA ALA A 82 -13.37 0.84 6.67
C ALA A 82 -14.07 0.99 5.31
N ILE A 83 -13.52 0.37 4.28
CA ILE A 83 -14.13 0.30 2.95
C ILE A 83 -14.50 -1.15 2.70
N GLU A 84 -15.79 -1.41 2.42
CA GLU A 84 -16.31 -2.77 2.25
C GLU A 84 -16.04 -3.68 3.48
N GLY A 85 -15.96 -3.10 4.67
CA GLY A 85 -15.64 -3.80 5.91
C GLY A 85 -14.15 -4.09 6.11
N TRP A 86 -13.26 -3.51 5.29
CA TRP A 86 -11.81 -3.68 5.40
C TRP A 86 -11.13 -2.38 5.83
N THR A 87 -10.34 -2.46 6.90
CA THR A 87 -9.39 -1.43 7.34
C THR A 87 -8.02 -1.62 6.69
N ALA A 88 -7.19 -0.56 6.69
CA ALA A 88 -5.80 -0.65 6.23
C ALA A 88 -5.00 -1.75 6.96
N ALA A 89 -5.21 -1.92 8.28
CA ALA A 89 -4.56 -2.95 9.09
C ALA A 89 -4.99 -4.37 8.69
N GLU A 90 -6.27 -4.59 8.37
CA GLU A 90 -6.76 -5.88 7.90
C GLU A 90 -6.25 -6.22 6.50
N ILE A 91 -6.18 -5.23 5.61
CA ILE A 91 -5.59 -5.38 4.27
C ILE A 91 -4.12 -5.77 4.40
N TYR A 92 -3.34 -5.03 5.18
CA TYR A 92 -1.92 -5.30 5.41
C TYR A 92 -1.69 -6.73 5.95
N ARG A 93 -2.39 -7.11 7.03
CA ARG A 93 -2.30 -8.44 7.62
C ARG A 93 -2.67 -9.53 6.63
N THR A 94 -3.73 -9.32 5.84
CA THR A 94 -4.21 -10.28 4.85
C THR A 94 -3.21 -10.45 3.71
N MET A 95 -2.66 -9.36 3.18
CA MET A 95 -1.70 -9.43 2.07
C MET A 95 -0.40 -10.12 2.47
N ILE A 96 0.16 -9.80 3.65
CA ILE A 96 1.35 -10.48 4.17
C ILE A 96 1.07 -11.96 4.47
N ALA A 97 -0.03 -12.27 5.17
CA ALA A 97 -0.37 -13.65 5.49
C ALA A 97 -0.70 -14.50 4.25
N SER A 98 -1.06 -13.88 3.13
CA SER A 98 -1.36 -14.58 1.88
C SER A 98 -0.12 -14.97 1.10
N ASN A 99 1.02 -14.29 1.30
CA ASN A 99 2.22 -14.54 0.51
C ASN A 99 3.48 -14.40 1.38
N PRO A 100 4.09 -15.50 1.85
CA PRO A 100 5.29 -15.45 2.67
C PRO A 100 6.54 -14.92 1.95
N ARG A 101 6.47 -14.66 0.63
CA ARG A 101 7.54 -13.95 -0.12
C ARG A 101 7.46 -12.44 0.01
N ILE A 102 6.33 -11.89 0.46
CA ILE A 102 6.19 -10.45 0.70
C ILE A 102 6.91 -10.15 2.01
N VAL A 103 8.11 -9.57 1.91
CA VAL A 103 8.92 -9.17 3.06
C VAL A 103 8.45 -7.83 3.62
N ALA A 104 7.98 -6.92 2.76
CA ALA A 104 7.44 -5.62 3.14
C ALA A 104 6.39 -5.15 2.12
N LEU A 105 5.40 -4.39 2.61
CA LEU A 105 4.42 -3.65 1.78
C LEU A 105 4.46 -2.19 2.22
N ASP A 106 4.63 -1.28 1.26
CA ASP A 106 4.48 0.14 1.53
C ASP A 106 3.01 0.53 1.69
N ALA A 107 2.76 1.64 2.38
CA ALA A 107 1.42 2.13 2.63
C ALA A 107 0.68 2.53 1.34
N GLY A 108 1.38 2.95 0.29
CA GLY A 108 0.78 3.25 -1.01
C GLY A 108 0.00 2.06 -1.56
N ALA A 109 0.57 0.85 -1.48
CA ALA A 109 -0.11 -0.38 -1.90
C ALA A 109 -1.36 -0.70 -1.07
N ILE A 110 -1.31 -0.46 0.25
CA ILE A 110 -2.41 -0.72 1.18
C ILE A 110 -3.58 0.23 0.94
N TYR A 111 -3.32 1.54 0.94
CA TYR A 111 -4.36 2.55 0.71
C TYR A 111 -4.83 2.56 -0.76
N GLY A 112 -3.97 2.23 -1.72
CA GLY A 112 -4.39 1.95 -3.10
C GLY A 112 -5.35 0.76 -3.20
N THR A 113 -5.21 -0.25 -2.35
CA THR A 113 -6.17 -1.36 -2.25
C THR A 113 -7.50 -0.89 -1.66
N MET A 114 -7.51 0.04 -0.70
CA MET A 114 -8.75 0.66 -0.22
C MET A 114 -9.48 1.43 -1.33
N VAL A 115 -8.75 2.15 -2.19
CA VAL A 115 -9.33 2.78 -3.39
C VAL A 115 -9.95 1.75 -4.33
N ARG A 116 -9.26 0.62 -4.55
CA ARG A 116 -9.81 -0.48 -5.37
C ARG A 116 -11.02 -1.14 -4.73
N LEU A 117 -11.08 -1.28 -3.41
CA LEU A 117 -12.27 -1.77 -2.72
C LEU A 117 -13.46 -0.83 -2.94
N ARG A 118 -13.23 0.48 -2.97
CA ARG A 118 -14.29 1.47 -3.23
C ARG A 118 -14.79 1.43 -4.68
N THR A 119 -13.88 1.34 -5.64
CA THR A 119 -14.20 1.50 -7.07
C THR A 119 -14.51 0.18 -7.77
N GLN A 120 -13.90 -0.92 -7.33
CA GLN A 120 -13.96 -2.25 -7.94
C GLN A 120 -13.97 -3.35 -6.85
N PRO A 121 -15.00 -3.37 -5.97
CA PRO A 121 -15.03 -4.22 -4.77
C PRO A 121 -14.86 -5.70 -5.07
N ASP A 122 -15.49 -6.22 -6.13
CA ASP A 122 -15.41 -7.64 -6.48
C ASP A 122 -14.00 -8.07 -6.90
N ILE A 123 -13.28 -7.20 -7.60
CA ILE A 123 -11.91 -7.45 -8.04
C ILE A 123 -10.97 -7.36 -6.84
N ALA A 124 -11.12 -6.32 -6.01
CA ALA A 124 -10.29 -6.13 -4.83
C ALA A 124 -10.44 -7.29 -3.81
N LYS A 125 -11.67 -7.75 -3.55
CA LYS A 125 -11.93 -8.90 -2.67
C LYS A 125 -11.30 -10.19 -3.22
N LYS A 126 -11.31 -10.40 -4.54
CA LYS A 126 -10.60 -11.53 -5.17
C LYS A 126 -9.09 -11.45 -4.96
N VAL A 127 -8.50 -10.26 -5.06
CA VAL A 127 -7.06 -10.05 -4.79
C VAL A 127 -6.74 -10.35 -3.32
N LEU A 128 -7.56 -9.87 -2.38
CA LEU A 128 -7.36 -10.14 -0.95
C LEU A 128 -7.54 -11.62 -0.58
N ALA A 129 -8.44 -12.31 -1.27
CA ALA A 129 -8.65 -13.75 -1.10
C ALA A 129 -7.61 -14.61 -1.84
N PHE A 130 -6.80 -14.03 -2.73
CA PHE A 130 -5.87 -14.78 -3.55
C PHE A 130 -4.74 -15.38 -2.69
N LYS A 131 -4.64 -16.71 -2.73
CA LYS A 131 -3.52 -17.45 -2.15
C LYS A 131 -2.73 -18.07 -3.30
N PRO A 132 -1.48 -17.65 -3.57
CA PRO A 132 -0.66 -18.26 -4.60
C PRO A 132 -0.48 -19.75 -4.30
N THR A 133 -0.92 -20.61 -5.21
CA THR A 133 -0.88 -22.08 -5.07
C THR A 133 0.47 -22.69 -5.42
N CYS A 134 1.45 -21.88 -5.82
CA CYS A 134 2.78 -22.32 -6.25
C CYS A 134 3.68 -22.90 -5.14
N TYR A 135 3.13 -23.16 -3.95
CA TYR A 135 3.85 -23.80 -2.84
C TYR A 135 3.83 -25.33 -2.92
N GLN A 136 2.96 -25.94 -3.75
CA GLN A 136 2.71 -27.39 -3.65
C GLN A 136 3.47 -28.31 -4.60
N ASN A 137 4.26 -27.82 -5.55
CA ASN A 137 5.25 -28.67 -6.23
C ASN A 137 6.31 -27.78 -6.87
N GLY A 138 7.58 -28.12 -6.62
CA GLY A 138 8.69 -27.54 -7.34
C GLY A 138 8.46 -27.61 -8.85
N CYS A 139 9.05 -26.68 -9.59
CA CYS A 139 9.28 -26.85 -11.01
C CYS A 139 9.81 -28.27 -11.25
N GLY A 140 8.96 -29.14 -11.82
CA GLY A 140 9.28 -30.45 -12.36
C GLY A 140 10.36 -31.24 -11.63
N ASN A 141 10.09 -31.72 -10.41
CA ASN A 141 10.80 -32.89 -9.92
C ASN A 141 10.14 -34.14 -10.53
N THR A 142 10.39 -34.41 -11.82
CA THR A 142 10.24 -35.76 -12.35
C THR A 142 11.56 -36.50 -12.15
N TYR A 143 11.89 -36.79 -10.89
CA TYR A 143 12.82 -37.87 -10.59
C TYR A 143 12.10 -39.17 -10.94
N ARG A 144 12.45 -39.78 -12.07
CA ARG A 144 12.15 -41.19 -12.33
C ARG A 144 13.24 -42.01 -11.63
N PRO A 145 12.93 -42.90 -10.67
CA PRO A 145 13.83 -43.98 -10.35
C PRO A 145 13.88 -44.87 -11.59
N SER A 146 15.07 -45.02 -12.17
CA SER A 146 15.31 -46.02 -13.20
C SER A 146 15.14 -47.40 -12.57
N GLU A 147 14.15 -48.14 -13.07
CA GLU A 147 14.12 -49.62 -13.03
C GLU A 147 15.30 -50.20 -13.83
#